data_AF-A0A7W1C8G4-F1
#
_entry.id   AF-A0A7W1C8G4-F1
#
_cell.length_a   1.000
_cell.length_b   1.000
_cell.length_c   1.000
_cell.angle_alpha   90.00
_cell.angle_beta   90.00
_cell.angle_gamma   90.00
#
_symmetry.space_group_name_H-M   'P 1'
#
loop_
_entity.id
_entity.type
_entity.pdbx_description
1 polymer ?
#
loop_
_entity_poly.entity_id
_entity_poly.type
_entity_poly.pdbx_seq_one_letter_code
_entity_poly.pdbx_strand_id
1 'polypeptide(L)'
;GGFGRLFDPLFPGRLLTPPSELLAESFDRTHSFTMQFNVLLPDDFMEGTTWGPIFSDFGVYLVYDAHSGEPFTRRSIEGQGEPLEDLNTSRLPWFHQGDIRVTKGIGIGDAFDFEVFGQVLNFLDIENTLAVSPTTGRPDRTGFEDNLSRTPTITSGFRTAGSSEDYPFVIATDIRPEFQSRFARQDLNGDGTITLVEGQETLRQALIASGQGASFSLGSAGDSPFNYGEPRQWRFGAEIRF
;
A
#
# COMPACT_ATOMS: atom_id res chain seq x y z
N GLY A 1 -46.78 15.80 2.60
CA GLY A 1 -45.90 16.60 3.47
C GLY A 1 -45.46 15.73 4.61
N GLY A 2 -44.20 15.30 4.61
CA GLY A 2 -43.62 14.44 5.64
C GLY A 2 -42.40 15.13 6.23
N PHE A 3 -42.41 15.27 7.56
CA PHE A 3 -41.39 15.89 8.39
C PHE A 3 -40.14 14.99 8.47
N GLY A 4 -38.96 15.63 8.42
CA GLY A 4 -37.67 14.94 8.58
C GLY A 4 -36.53 15.63 7.85
N ARG A 5 -36.40 16.96 7.94
CA ARG A 5 -35.21 17.67 7.44
C ARG A 5 -34.20 17.72 8.58
N LEU A 6 -33.22 16.82 8.57
CA LEU A 6 -32.06 16.91 9.45
C LEU A 6 -31.17 18.05 8.95
N PHE A 7 -30.94 19.03 9.83
CA PHE A 7 -30.01 20.12 9.60
C PHE A 7 -28.60 19.59 9.87
N ASP A 8 -27.70 19.68 8.90
CA ASP A 8 -26.26 19.46 9.15
C ASP A 8 -25.69 20.74 9.78
N PRO A 9 -25.33 20.73 11.08
CA PRO A 9 -24.81 21.93 11.74
C PRO A 9 -23.39 22.29 11.28
N LEU A 10 -22.70 21.40 10.56
CA LEU A 10 -21.34 21.63 10.06
C LEU A 10 -21.33 22.21 8.64
N PHE A 11 -22.37 21.93 7.83
CA PHE A 11 -22.46 22.38 6.43
C PHE A 11 -23.88 22.85 6.06
N PRO A 12 -24.23 24.12 6.35
CA PRO A 12 -25.56 24.65 6.07
C PRO A 12 -25.87 24.65 4.56
N GLY A 13 -26.97 24.00 4.18
CA GLY A 13 -27.46 23.91 2.80
C GLY A 13 -27.38 22.51 2.18
N ARG A 14 -26.70 21.56 2.81
CA ARG A 14 -26.70 20.16 2.38
C ARG A 14 -27.98 19.47 2.84
N LEU A 15 -28.77 18.97 1.89
CA LEU A 15 -29.91 18.12 2.18
C LEU A 15 -29.38 16.72 2.55
N LEU A 16 -29.50 16.35 3.83
CA LEU A 16 -29.28 14.97 4.26
C LEU A 16 -30.57 14.20 4.00
N THR A 17 -30.57 13.37 2.96
CA THR A 17 -31.61 12.35 2.81
C THR A 17 -31.39 11.33 3.93
N PRO A 18 -32.40 10.99 4.75
CA PRO A 18 -32.24 9.97 5.77
C PRO A 18 -31.75 8.68 5.08
N PRO A 19 -30.73 7.99 5.63
CA PRO A 19 -30.29 6.72 5.06
C PRO A 19 -31.48 5.77 5.04
N SER A 20 -31.82 5.25 3.86
CA SER A 20 -32.89 4.24 3.72
C SER A 20 -32.44 2.87 4.22
N GLU A 21 -31.12 2.67 4.39
CA GLU A 21 -30.48 1.41 4.78
C GLU A 21 -29.28 1.68 5.69
N LEU A 22 -29.00 0.76 6.62
CA LEU A 22 -27.78 0.77 7.42
C LEU A 22 -26.64 0.21 6.57
N LEU A 23 -25.80 1.07 6.02
CA LEU A 23 -24.62 0.70 5.23
C LEU A 23 -23.36 0.80 6.10
N ALA A 24 -22.36 -0.03 5.78
CA ALA A 24 -21.07 0.06 6.43
C ALA A 24 -20.43 1.42 6.09
N GLU A 25 -19.84 2.09 7.06
CA GLU A 25 -19.13 3.35 6.85
C GLU A 25 -17.63 3.11 6.70
N SER A 26 -16.90 4.09 6.17
CA SER A 26 -15.44 3.98 5.94
C SER A 26 -14.61 3.63 7.18
N PHE A 27 -15.14 3.85 8.39
CA PHE A 27 -14.51 3.51 9.67
C PHE A 27 -15.04 2.20 10.29
N ASP A 28 -15.91 1.47 9.59
CA ASP A 28 -16.52 0.24 10.10
C ASP A 28 -15.56 -0.96 10.05
N ARG A 29 -15.25 -1.50 11.24
CA ARG A 29 -14.37 -2.66 11.41
C ARG A 29 -15.14 -3.81 12.04
N THR A 30 -15.23 -4.93 11.32
CA THR A 30 -16.06 -6.07 11.74
C THR A 30 -15.40 -6.94 12.82
N HIS A 31 -14.08 -7.04 12.81
CA HIS A 31 -13.31 -7.83 13.76
C HIS A 31 -12.05 -7.05 14.14
N SER A 32 -11.70 -7.11 15.41
CA SER A 32 -10.46 -6.55 15.94
C SER A 32 -9.90 -7.50 17.00
N PHE A 33 -8.60 -7.68 16.98
CA PHE A 33 -7.83 -8.51 17.89
C PHE A 33 -6.60 -7.72 18.34
N THR A 34 -6.55 -7.39 19.62
CA THR A 34 -5.39 -6.75 20.23
C THR A 34 -4.84 -7.66 21.32
N MET A 35 -3.54 -7.90 21.28
CA MET A 35 -2.81 -8.72 22.24
C MET A 35 -1.66 -7.91 22.83
N GLN A 36 -1.54 -7.95 24.15
CA GLN A 36 -0.40 -7.37 24.87
C GLN A 36 0.21 -8.44 25.76
N PHE A 37 1.53 -8.56 25.70
CA PHE A 37 2.31 -9.50 26.49
C PHE A 37 3.50 -8.79 27.10
N ASN A 38 3.66 -8.91 28.42
CA ASN A 38 4.77 -8.30 29.15
C ASN A 38 5.38 -9.35 30.08
N VAL A 39 6.70 -9.48 30.04
CA VAL A 39 7.49 -10.30 30.96
C VAL A 39 8.57 -9.41 31.55
N LEU A 40 8.65 -9.38 32.88
CA LEU A 40 9.68 -8.67 33.61
C LEU A 40 10.38 -9.67 34.53
N LEU A 41 11.70 -9.71 34.44
CA LEU A 41 12.56 -10.52 35.29
C LEU A 41 13.27 -9.58 36.26
N PRO A 42 13.21 -9.85 37.58
CA PRO A 42 13.87 -9.02 38.58
C PRO A 42 15.41 -9.11 38.49
N ASP A 43 16.09 -8.24 39.22
CA ASP A 43 17.55 -8.15 39.31
C ASP A 43 18.18 -9.41 39.96
N ASP A 44 17.47 -10.05 40.88
CA ASP A 44 17.88 -11.29 41.54
C ASP A 44 17.55 -12.57 40.74
N PHE A 45 17.02 -12.44 39.52
CA PHE A 45 16.59 -13.60 38.73
C PHE A 45 17.77 -14.52 38.39
N MET A 46 17.65 -15.79 38.81
CA MET A 46 18.68 -16.83 38.61
C MET A 46 20.07 -16.45 39.16
N GLU A 47 20.11 -15.69 40.25
CA GLU A 47 21.35 -15.36 40.96
C GLU A 47 22.18 -16.61 41.30
N GLY A 48 23.50 -16.52 41.17
CA GLY A 48 24.42 -17.63 41.43
C GLY A 48 24.52 -18.67 40.30
N THR A 49 23.75 -18.52 39.22
CA THR A 49 23.87 -19.36 38.02
C THR A 49 24.64 -18.66 36.90
N THR A 50 25.07 -19.41 35.88
CA THR A 50 25.66 -18.84 34.66
C THR A 50 24.70 -17.99 33.83
N TRP A 51 23.38 -18.15 34.04
CA TRP A 51 22.34 -17.45 33.28
C TRP A 51 21.82 -16.19 33.97
N GLY A 52 22.04 -16.06 35.29
CA GLY A 52 21.63 -14.90 36.09
C GLY A 52 22.05 -13.56 35.47
N PRO A 53 23.33 -13.33 35.18
CA PRO A 53 23.78 -12.06 34.59
C PRO A 53 23.14 -11.71 33.23
N ILE A 54 22.67 -12.71 32.49
CA ILE A 54 22.04 -12.52 31.18
C ILE A 54 20.57 -12.13 31.33
N PHE A 55 19.84 -12.81 32.21
CA PHE A 55 18.39 -12.66 32.33
C PHE A 55 17.92 -11.84 33.54
N SER A 56 18.81 -11.44 34.45
CA SER A 56 18.48 -10.49 35.51
C SER A 56 18.10 -9.12 34.93
N ASP A 57 17.18 -8.41 35.58
CA ASP A 57 16.77 -7.04 35.22
C ASP A 57 16.45 -6.92 33.72
N PHE A 58 15.58 -7.82 33.24
CA PHE A 58 15.26 -7.98 31.82
C PHE A 58 13.77 -7.84 31.59
N GLY A 59 13.39 -7.01 30.62
CA GLY A 59 12.00 -6.78 30.24
C GLY A 59 11.75 -7.14 28.78
N VAL A 60 10.62 -7.78 28.51
CA VAL A 60 10.09 -7.99 27.16
C VAL A 60 8.66 -7.49 27.12
N TYR A 61 8.37 -6.65 26.15
CA TYR A 61 7.06 -6.05 25.90
C TYR A 61 6.69 -6.32 24.45
N LEU A 62 5.52 -6.89 24.23
CA LEU A 62 4.98 -7.17 22.91
C LEU A 62 3.57 -6.60 22.84
N VAL A 63 3.30 -5.88 21.77
CA VAL A 63 1.96 -5.41 21.39
C VAL A 63 1.70 -5.92 19.98
N TYR A 64 0.55 -6.56 19.77
CA TYR A 64 0.11 -7.01 18.47
C TYR A 64 -1.34 -6.57 18.25
N ASP A 65 -1.60 -5.96 17.11
CA ASP A 65 -2.91 -5.50 16.70
C ASP A 65 -3.22 -6.08 15.31
N ALA A 66 -4.41 -6.65 15.17
CA ALA A 66 -4.92 -7.11 13.89
C ALA A 66 -6.40 -6.79 13.78
N HIS A 67 -6.81 -6.24 12.65
CA HIS A 67 -8.22 -5.92 12.42
C HIS A 67 -8.61 -6.12 10.96
N SER A 68 -9.91 -6.36 10.76
CA SER A 68 -10.50 -6.36 9.43
C SER A 68 -10.20 -5.04 8.71
N GLY A 69 -10.03 -5.13 7.40
CA GLY A 69 -9.88 -3.95 6.56
C GLY A 69 -11.15 -3.09 6.51
N GLU A 70 -10.93 -1.81 6.31
CA GLU A 70 -11.98 -0.80 6.15
C GLU A 70 -12.73 -1.05 4.84
N PRO A 71 -14.04 -0.78 4.81
CA PRO A 71 -14.83 -0.99 3.62
C PRO A 71 -14.60 0.14 2.61
N PHE A 72 -14.70 -0.21 1.33
CA PHE A 72 -14.65 0.71 0.22
C PHE A 72 -15.66 0.30 -0.85
N THR A 73 -15.96 1.21 -1.76
CA THR A 73 -16.87 0.95 -2.88
C THR A 73 -16.08 0.85 -4.17
N ARG A 74 -16.23 -0.25 -4.90
CA ARG A 74 -15.67 -0.36 -6.25
C ARG A 74 -16.38 0.56 -7.23
N ARG A 75 -15.60 1.20 -8.09
CA ARG A 75 -16.09 2.18 -9.07
C ARG A 75 -15.67 1.82 -10.49
N SER A 76 -16.51 2.17 -11.44
CA SER A 76 -16.20 2.03 -12.86
C SER A 76 -15.03 2.94 -13.21
N ILE A 77 -14.12 2.43 -14.03
CA ILE A 77 -13.08 3.26 -14.64
C ILE A 77 -13.61 4.07 -15.83
N GLU A 78 -14.71 3.60 -16.43
CA GLU A 78 -15.41 4.26 -17.52
C GLU A 78 -16.52 5.16 -16.97
N GLY A 79 -16.78 6.29 -17.64
CA GLY A 79 -17.84 7.22 -17.22
C GLY A 79 -17.43 8.14 -16.06
N GLN A 80 -18.37 8.49 -15.19
CA GLN A 80 -18.17 9.42 -14.06
C GLN A 80 -17.74 8.73 -12.75
N GLY A 81 -17.23 7.49 -12.83
CA GLY A 81 -16.84 6.73 -11.64
C GLY A 81 -18.04 6.16 -10.87
N GLU A 82 -19.04 5.67 -11.60
CA GLU A 82 -20.25 5.08 -11.03
C GLU A 82 -19.92 3.86 -10.16
N PRO A 83 -20.65 3.63 -9.05
CA PRO A 83 -20.44 2.45 -8.22
C PRO A 83 -20.79 1.18 -9.00
N LEU A 84 -19.91 0.17 -8.92
CA LEU A 84 -20.12 -1.15 -9.53
C LEU A 84 -20.78 -2.15 -8.58
N GLU A 85 -20.93 -1.76 -7.32
CA GLU A 85 -21.45 -2.55 -6.22
C GLU A 85 -22.20 -1.64 -5.25
N ASP A 86 -22.95 -2.24 -4.32
CA ASP A 86 -23.56 -1.49 -3.22
C ASP A 86 -22.46 -0.80 -2.40
N LEU A 87 -22.77 0.37 -1.87
CA LEU A 87 -21.78 1.20 -1.18
C LEU A 87 -21.12 0.43 -0.04
N ASN A 88 -19.80 0.48 0.02
CA ASN A 88 -18.96 -0.07 1.08
C ASN A 88 -19.07 -1.60 1.23
N THR A 89 -19.30 -2.29 0.11
CA THR A 89 -19.37 -3.76 0.05
C THR A 89 -17.98 -4.41 0.03
N SER A 90 -17.04 -3.88 -0.76
CA SER A 90 -15.66 -4.38 -0.78
C SER A 90 -14.89 -3.96 0.48
N ARG A 91 -13.86 -4.71 0.85
CA ARG A 91 -13.02 -4.42 2.03
C ARG A 91 -11.54 -4.49 1.71
N LEU A 92 -10.77 -3.64 2.38
CA LEU A 92 -9.30 -3.74 2.38
C LEU A 92 -8.85 -5.09 2.96
N PRO A 93 -7.61 -5.52 2.65
CA PRO A 93 -6.98 -6.64 3.36
C PRO A 93 -6.96 -6.41 4.87
N TRP A 94 -6.76 -7.49 5.62
CA TRP A 94 -6.55 -7.38 7.06
C TRP A 94 -5.28 -6.58 7.36
N PHE A 95 -5.37 -5.76 8.40
CA PHE A 95 -4.25 -5.03 8.95
C PHE A 95 -3.59 -5.85 10.06
N HIS A 96 -2.27 -5.85 10.11
CA HIS A 96 -1.47 -6.56 11.10
C HIS A 96 -0.27 -5.71 11.52
N GLN A 97 -0.21 -5.32 12.78
CA GLN A 97 0.92 -4.59 13.36
C GLN A 97 1.42 -5.31 14.60
N GLY A 98 2.70 -5.65 14.61
CA GLY A 98 3.35 -6.24 15.78
C GLY A 98 4.56 -5.42 16.18
N ASP A 99 4.61 -4.99 17.44
CA ASP A 99 5.73 -4.24 17.99
C ASP A 99 6.32 -4.99 19.19
N ILE A 100 7.63 -5.10 19.24
CA ILE A 100 8.35 -5.72 20.37
C ILE A 100 9.39 -4.75 20.91
N ARG A 101 9.48 -4.65 22.24
CA ARG A 101 10.53 -3.93 22.96
C ARG A 101 11.17 -4.87 23.96
N VAL A 102 12.50 -4.83 24.02
CA VAL A 102 13.31 -5.55 25.00
C VAL A 102 14.11 -4.51 25.78
N THR A 103 14.17 -4.67 27.10
CA THR A 103 14.95 -3.83 28.01
C THR A 103 15.90 -4.70 28.82
N LYS A 104 17.06 -4.14 29.16
CA LYS A 104 18.05 -4.78 30.01
C LYS A 104 18.70 -3.73 30.89
N GLY A 105 18.61 -3.92 32.20
CA GLY A 105 19.40 -3.14 33.14
C GLY A 105 20.81 -3.69 33.29
N ILE A 106 21.74 -2.77 33.48
CA ILE A 106 23.17 -3.03 33.64
C ILE A 106 23.63 -2.15 34.80
N GLY A 107 24.06 -2.77 35.90
CA GLY A 107 24.74 -2.07 36.99
C GLY A 107 26.25 -2.00 36.73
N ILE A 108 26.86 -0.82 36.91
CA ILE A 108 28.32 -0.65 36.97
C ILE A 108 28.68 -0.06 38.34
N GLY A 109 29.12 -0.95 39.24
CA GLY A 109 29.45 -0.61 40.62
C GLY A 109 28.21 -0.25 41.45
N ASP A 110 28.43 0.36 42.61
CA ASP A 110 27.35 0.66 43.58
C ASP A 110 26.63 1.99 43.31
N ALA A 111 27.00 2.71 42.25
CA ALA A 111 26.62 4.10 42.04
C ALA A 111 25.97 4.40 40.68
N PHE A 112 26.02 3.47 39.71
CA PHE A 112 25.50 3.71 38.36
C PHE A 112 24.72 2.52 37.84
N ASP A 113 23.45 2.76 37.54
CA ASP A 113 22.58 1.83 36.81
C ASP A 113 22.18 2.46 35.47
N PHE A 114 22.28 1.67 34.40
CA PHE A 114 21.76 2.05 33.08
C PHE A 114 20.76 1.01 32.61
N GLU A 115 19.73 1.46 31.92
CA GLU A 115 18.88 0.58 31.14
C GLU A 115 19.17 0.79 29.66
N VAL A 116 19.39 -0.30 28.94
CA VAL A 116 19.41 -0.28 27.48
C VAL A 116 18.12 -0.89 26.96
N PHE A 117 17.63 -0.35 25.84
CA PHE A 117 16.46 -0.92 25.17
C PHE A 117 16.69 -1.07 23.67
N GLY A 118 16.06 -2.11 23.11
CA GLY A 118 15.87 -2.31 21.69
C GLY A 118 14.39 -2.46 21.39
N GLN A 119 13.91 -1.80 20.35
CA GLN A 119 12.53 -1.90 19.89
C GLN A 119 12.50 -2.19 18.39
N VAL A 120 11.63 -3.12 18.01
CA VAL A 120 11.31 -3.42 16.61
C VAL A 120 9.84 -3.13 16.40
N LEU A 121 9.55 -2.13 15.57
CA LEU A 121 8.20 -1.85 15.10
C LEU A 121 7.92 -2.65 13.84
N ASN A 122 6.71 -3.16 13.71
CA ASN A 122 6.32 -4.10 12.66
C ASN A 122 7.32 -5.28 12.57
N PHE A 123 7.51 -6.01 13.67
CA PHE A 123 8.48 -7.12 13.76
C PHE A 123 8.19 -8.26 12.79
N LEU A 124 6.92 -8.40 12.37
CA LEU A 124 6.47 -9.38 11.38
C LEU A 124 6.83 -8.98 9.94
N ASP A 125 7.26 -7.74 9.71
CA ASP A 125 7.60 -7.20 8.40
C ASP A 125 6.44 -7.33 7.39
N ILE A 126 5.21 -7.17 7.89
CA ILE A 126 4.00 -7.26 7.06
C ILE A 126 3.78 -5.92 6.38
N GLU A 127 3.61 -5.95 5.06
CA GLU A 127 3.22 -4.79 4.26
C GLU A 127 1.71 -4.58 4.34
N ASN A 128 1.29 -3.68 5.22
CA ASN A 128 -0.13 -3.36 5.40
C ASN A 128 -0.64 -2.49 4.26
N THR A 129 -1.76 -2.84 3.65
CA THR A 129 -2.42 -1.98 2.65
C THR A 129 -3.33 -0.97 3.35
N LEU A 130 -2.98 0.32 3.29
CA LEU A 130 -3.73 1.42 3.90
C LEU A 130 -4.77 2.04 2.94
N ALA A 131 -4.49 1.98 1.64
CA ALA A 131 -5.39 2.53 0.62
C ALA A 131 -5.32 1.69 -0.66
N VAL A 132 -6.46 1.58 -1.34
CA VAL A 132 -6.55 0.94 -2.66
C VAL A 132 -7.27 1.84 -3.65
N SER A 133 -6.98 1.63 -4.92
CA SER A 133 -7.76 2.23 -5.98
C SER A 133 -9.18 1.63 -6.01
N PRO A 134 -10.24 2.45 -6.04
CA PRO A 134 -11.61 1.95 -6.09
C PRO A 134 -11.94 1.23 -7.41
N THR A 135 -11.16 1.44 -8.47
CA THR A 135 -11.41 0.80 -9.78
C THR A 135 -10.88 -0.63 -9.83
N THR A 136 -9.71 -0.89 -9.27
CA THR A 136 -9.04 -2.21 -9.32
C THR A 136 -9.08 -2.96 -7.99
N GLY A 137 -9.30 -2.26 -6.87
CA GLY A 137 -9.10 -2.78 -5.52
C GLY A 137 -7.64 -3.04 -5.17
N ARG A 138 -6.68 -2.46 -5.91
CA ARG A 138 -5.24 -2.65 -5.70
C ARG A 138 -4.56 -1.38 -5.16
N PRO A 139 -3.53 -1.51 -4.32
CA PRO A 139 -2.77 -0.38 -3.80
C PRO A 139 -1.79 0.22 -4.82
N ASP A 140 -1.31 -0.54 -5.80
CA ASP A 140 -0.28 -0.13 -6.76
C ASP A 140 -0.82 0.31 -8.13
N ARG A 141 -2.10 0.02 -8.41
CA ARG A 141 -2.68 0.08 -9.77
C ARG A 141 -4.03 0.76 -9.80
N THR A 142 -4.23 1.66 -10.75
CA THR A 142 -5.51 2.36 -10.94
C THR A 142 -6.36 1.73 -12.04
N GLY A 143 -5.82 0.79 -12.82
CA GLY A 143 -6.50 0.16 -13.95
C GLY A 143 -6.62 1.07 -15.17
N PHE A 144 -6.19 2.33 -15.06
CA PHE A 144 -6.20 3.28 -16.18
C PHE A 144 -5.10 2.92 -17.18
N GLU A 145 -3.96 2.47 -16.66
CA GLU A 145 -2.90 1.80 -17.38
C GLU A 145 -3.43 0.61 -18.19
N ASP A 146 -4.34 -0.19 -17.62
CA ASP A 146 -4.91 -1.36 -18.29
C ASP A 146 -5.95 -0.96 -19.34
N ASN A 147 -6.68 0.14 -19.14
CA ASN A 147 -7.66 0.65 -20.09
C ASN A 147 -6.99 1.33 -21.30
N LEU A 148 -6.05 2.25 -21.05
CA LEU A 148 -5.33 2.98 -22.09
C LEU A 148 -4.39 2.10 -22.90
N SER A 149 -3.81 1.07 -22.27
CA SER A 149 -2.89 0.18 -22.98
C SER A 149 -3.59 -0.77 -23.95
N ARG A 150 -4.93 -0.91 -23.93
CA ARG A 150 -5.67 -1.87 -24.78
C ARG A 150 -5.43 -1.68 -26.27
N THR A 151 -5.31 -0.43 -26.71
CA THR A 151 -5.18 -0.04 -28.11
C THR A 151 -3.94 0.82 -28.32
N PRO A 152 -2.73 0.25 -28.13
CA PRO A 152 -1.51 0.99 -28.32
C PRO A 152 -1.42 1.38 -29.81
N THR A 153 -0.83 2.52 -30.12
CA THR A 153 -0.63 2.95 -31.52
C THR A 153 0.78 3.49 -31.70
N ILE A 154 1.43 3.09 -32.81
CA ILE A 154 2.68 3.70 -33.24
C ILE A 154 2.33 4.82 -34.21
N THR A 155 2.60 6.07 -33.81
CA THR A 155 2.28 7.25 -34.63
C THR A 155 2.99 7.18 -35.99
N SER A 156 2.32 7.65 -37.05
CA SER A 156 2.84 7.64 -38.42
C SER A 156 4.20 8.33 -38.59
N GLY A 157 4.55 9.29 -37.74
CA GLY A 157 5.86 9.94 -37.74
C GLY A 157 7.04 9.01 -37.45
N PHE A 158 6.81 7.88 -36.78
CA PHE A 158 7.83 6.87 -36.47
C PHE A 158 7.89 5.73 -37.50
N ARG A 159 6.89 5.65 -38.39
CA ARG A 159 6.72 4.55 -39.34
C ARG A 159 7.29 4.87 -40.72
N THR A 160 7.73 3.84 -41.43
CA THR A 160 8.11 3.95 -42.85
C THR A 160 6.85 4.12 -43.72
N ALA A 161 7.03 4.66 -44.93
CA ALA A 161 5.90 4.81 -45.85
C ALA A 161 5.43 3.43 -46.34
N GLY A 162 4.14 3.14 -46.20
CA GLY A 162 3.54 1.86 -46.60
C GLY A 162 3.60 0.75 -45.57
N SER A 163 4.05 1.04 -44.33
CA SER A 163 3.96 0.09 -43.21
C SER A 163 2.50 -0.25 -42.88
N SER A 164 2.28 -1.39 -42.21
CA SER A 164 0.99 -1.72 -41.61
C SER A 164 0.47 -0.59 -40.69
N GLU A 165 -0.84 -0.42 -40.58
CA GLU A 165 -1.44 0.45 -39.57
C GLU A 165 -1.62 -0.26 -38.22
N ASP A 166 -1.71 -1.59 -38.27
CA ASP A 166 -1.99 -2.47 -37.14
C ASP A 166 -0.80 -3.37 -36.80
N TYR A 167 -0.77 -3.83 -35.55
CA TYR A 167 0.19 -4.83 -35.10
C TYR A 167 0.00 -6.17 -35.85
N PRO A 168 1.08 -6.93 -36.09
CA PRO A 168 2.44 -6.68 -35.63
C PRO A 168 3.24 -5.68 -36.51
N PHE A 169 4.23 -5.03 -35.90
CA PHE A 169 5.19 -4.16 -36.60
C PHE A 169 6.57 -4.81 -36.65
N VAL A 170 7.14 -4.96 -37.84
CA VAL A 170 8.51 -5.43 -38.02
C VAL A 170 9.47 -4.25 -37.90
N ILE A 171 10.37 -4.27 -36.91
CA ILE A 171 11.23 -3.12 -36.58
C ILE A 171 12.09 -2.72 -37.78
N ALA A 172 12.65 -3.70 -38.50
CA ALA A 172 13.57 -3.44 -39.60
C ALA A 172 12.91 -2.76 -40.81
N THR A 173 11.62 -2.99 -41.06
CA THR A 173 10.92 -2.55 -42.28
C THR A 173 9.84 -1.50 -42.01
N ASP A 174 9.12 -1.60 -40.90
CA ASP A 174 7.94 -0.77 -40.61
C ASP A 174 8.29 0.47 -39.78
N ILE A 175 9.44 0.46 -39.09
CA ILE A 175 9.93 1.57 -38.28
C ILE A 175 11.09 2.26 -38.98
N ARG A 176 11.07 3.60 -38.98
CA ARG A 176 12.14 4.38 -39.63
C ARG A 176 13.49 4.12 -38.98
N PRO A 177 14.60 4.07 -39.74
CA PRO A 177 15.92 3.72 -39.23
C PRO A 177 16.34 4.50 -37.98
N GLU A 178 16.03 5.79 -37.91
CA GLU A 178 16.36 6.66 -36.77
C GLU A 178 15.66 6.29 -35.45
N PHE A 179 14.55 5.52 -35.51
CA PHE A 179 13.78 5.11 -34.34
C PHE A 179 13.91 3.61 -34.01
N GLN A 180 14.52 2.79 -34.88
CA GLN A 180 14.60 1.34 -34.70
C GLN A 180 15.22 0.94 -33.36
N SER A 181 16.31 1.60 -32.94
CA SER A 181 16.97 1.31 -31.66
C SER A 181 16.10 1.63 -30.44
N ARG A 182 15.20 2.60 -30.55
CA ARG A 182 14.23 2.95 -29.51
C ARG A 182 13.11 1.91 -29.45
N PHE A 183 12.54 1.55 -30.60
CA PHE A 183 11.44 0.60 -30.70
C PHE A 183 11.86 -0.85 -30.46
N ALA A 184 13.14 -1.19 -30.68
CA ALA A 184 13.70 -2.49 -30.28
C ALA A 184 13.63 -2.76 -28.77
N ARG A 185 13.40 -1.74 -27.94
CA ARG A 185 13.12 -1.93 -26.49
C ARG A 185 11.70 -2.40 -26.19
N GLN A 186 10.79 -2.29 -27.17
CA GLN A 186 9.39 -2.73 -27.05
C GLN A 186 9.21 -4.18 -27.51
N ASP A 187 10.18 -4.72 -28.25
CA ASP A 187 10.27 -6.14 -28.58
C ASP A 187 10.84 -6.88 -27.36
N LEU A 188 9.94 -7.45 -26.56
CA LEU A 188 10.28 -8.05 -25.26
C LEU A 188 10.91 -9.43 -25.41
N ASN A 189 10.67 -10.11 -26.54
CA ASN A 189 11.15 -11.45 -26.80
C ASN A 189 12.40 -11.47 -27.71
N GLY A 190 12.70 -10.36 -28.39
CA GLY A 190 13.88 -10.16 -29.24
C GLY A 190 13.76 -10.74 -30.65
N ASP A 191 12.56 -10.98 -31.17
CA ASP A 191 12.34 -11.58 -32.50
C ASP A 191 12.34 -10.56 -33.66
N GLY A 192 12.54 -9.28 -33.37
CA GLY A 192 12.57 -8.19 -34.33
C GLY A 192 11.18 -7.66 -34.71
N THR A 193 10.13 -8.17 -34.08
CA THR A 193 8.73 -7.80 -34.33
C THR A 193 8.10 -7.32 -33.02
N ILE A 194 7.31 -6.26 -33.09
CA ILE A 194 6.50 -5.81 -31.97
C ILE A 194 5.10 -6.33 -32.20
N THR A 195 4.65 -7.26 -31.37
CA THR A 195 3.27 -7.77 -31.39
C THR A 195 2.33 -6.85 -30.63
N LEU A 196 1.02 -7.03 -30.81
CA LEU A 196 0.01 -6.27 -30.06
C LEU A 196 0.22 -6.44 -28.55
N VAL A 197 0.50 -7.66 -28.09
CA VAL A 197 0.71 -7.97 -26.67
C VAL A 197 1.93 -7.22 -26.12
N GLU A 198 3.02 -7.17 -26.87
CA GLU A 198 4.23 -6.45 -26.47
C GLU A 198 4.03 -4.93 -26.48
N GLY A 199 3.30 -4.40 -27.47
CA GLY A 199 2.90 -2.99 -27.50
C GLY A 199 2.01 -2.62 -26.32
N GLN A 200 1.04 -3.48 -25.97
CA GLN A 200 0.15 -3.32 -24.82
C GLN A 200 0.96 -3.31 -23.51
N GLU A 201 1.82 -4.32 -23.32
CA GLU A 201 2.63 -4.45 -22.12
C GLU A 201 3.62 -3.29 -21.94
N THR A 202 4.30 -2.89 -23.01
CA THR A 202 5.24 -1.78 -22.96
C THR A 202 4.55 -0.46 -22.65
N LEU A 203 3.39 -0.19 -23.24
CA LEU A 203 2.60 1.00 -22.95
C LEU A 203 2.06 0.97 -21.52
N ARG A 204 1.56 -0.18 -21.06
CA ARG A 204 1.08 -0.37 -19.68
C ARG A 204 2.18 -0.07 -18.66
N GLN A 205 3.39 -0.63 -18.84
CA GLN A 205 4.53 -0.37 -17.98
C GLN A 205 4.94 1.11 -17.99
N ALA A 206 4.94 1.76 -19.15
CA ALA A 206 5.22 3.19 -19.25
C ALA A 206 4.16 4.06 -18.54
N LEU A 207 2.89 3.68 -18.60
CA LEU A 207 1.81 4.37 -17.88
C LEU A 207 1.94 4.21 -16.37
N ILE A 208 2.28 3.02 -15.88
CA ILE A 208 2.58 2.77 -14.47
C ILE A 208 3.76 3.64 -14.02
N ALA A 209 4.87 3.60 -14.75
CA ALA A 209 6.09 4.32 -14.41
C ALA A 209 5.92 5.85 -14.50
N SER A 210 5.07 6.35 -15.41
CA SER A 210 4.81 7.79 -15.56
C SER A 210 3.78 8.34 -14.58
N GLY A 211 3.00 7.46 -13.93
CA GLY A 211 1.89 7.88 -13.09
C GLY A 211 0.80 8.65 -13.84
N GLN A 212 0.64 8.46 -15.16
CA GLN A 212 -0.48 9.06 -15.91
C GLN A 212 -1.79 8.28 -15.66
N GLY A 213 -2.89 9.00 -15.37
CA GLY A 213 -4.14 8.42 -14.85
C GLY A 213 -4.30 8.53 -13.33
N ALA A 214 -3.42 9.31 -12.71
CA ALA A 214 -3.25 9.33 -11.27
C ALA A 214 -4.08 10.44 -10.61
N SER A 215 -5.13 9.98 -9.94
CA SER A 215 -5.96 10.79 -9.07
C SER A 215 -6.60 9.88 -8.04
N PHE A 216 -6.22 10.03 -6.76
CA PHE A 216 -6.99 9.45 -5.65
C PHE A 216 -8.22 10.32 -5.27
N SER A 217 -8.33 11.50 -5.88
CA SER A 217 -9.52 12.36 -5.94
C SER A 217 -9.40 13.39 -7.07
N LEU A 218 -8.22 14.03 -7.26
CA LEU A 218 -7.73 14.75 -8.46
C LEU A 218 -6.21 15.09 -8.31
N GLY A 219 -5.36 14.09 -8.00
CA GLY A 219 -3.90 14.25 -7.82
C GLY A 219 -3.17 12.96 -7.45
N SER A 220 -1.97 12.79 -8.01
CA SER A 220 -1.28 11.52 -8.29
C SER A 220 -1.04 10.54 -7.14
N ALA A 221 -1.38 9.25 -7.37
CA ALA A 221 -0.77 8.09 -6.71
C ALA A 221 -1.06 6.79 -7.52
N GLY A 222 -0.35 6.56 -8.62
CA GLY A 222 0.08 5.20 -8.93
C GLY A 222 1.15 4.78 -7.91
N ASP A 223 1.47 3.47 -7.78
CA ASP A 223 2.47 2.89 -6.86
C ASP A 223 3.04 3.86 -5.81
N SER A 224 2.17 4.28 -4.88
CA SER A 224 2.51 5.28 -3.87
C SER A 224 2.94 4.55 -2.61
N PRO A 225 4.11 4.88 -2.04
CA PRO A 225 4.54 4.27 -0.79
C PRO A 225 3.57 4.58 0.36
N PHE A 226 2.73 5.62 0.23
CA PHE A 226 1.72 5.98 1.22
C PHE A 226 0.46 5.10 1.17
N ASN A 227 0.31 4.27 0.14
CA ASN A 227 -0.76 3.27 0.09
C ASN A 227 -0.44 2.06 0.98
N TYR A 228 0.79 1.99 1.48
CA TYR A 228 1.29 0.93 2.34
C TYR A 228 1.66 1.48 3.73
N GLY A 229 1.61 0.59 4.72
CA GLY A 229 2.05 0.86 6.08
C GLY A 229 3.56 1.05 6.16
N GLU A 230 4.01 1.54 7.31
CA GLU A 230 5.44 1.72 7.53
C GLU A 230 6.17 0.36 7.48
N PRO A 231 7.34 0.30 6.82
CA PRO A 231 8.18 -0.89 6.86
C PRO A 231 8.71 -1.09 8.28
N ARG A 232 9.25 -2.28 8.55
CA ARG A 232 9.87 -2.60 9.85
C ARG A 232 10.95 -1.57 10.24
N GLN A 233 10.85 -1.08 11.47
CA GLN A 233 11.81 -0.12 12.03
C GLN A 233 12.52 -0.70 13.25
N TRP A 234 13.81 -0.41 13.35
CA TRP A 234 14.63 -0.76 14.51
C TRP A 234 14.97 0.52 15.27
N ARG A 235 14.79 0.50 16.58
CA ARG A 235 15.10 1.61 17.48
C ARG A 235 15.91 1.09 18.65
N PHE A 236 16.89 1.85 19.07
CA PHE A 236 17.76 1.52 20.20
C PHE A 236 17.95 2.76 21.05
N GLY A 237 18.13 2.56 22.34
CA GLY A 237 18.45 3.66 23.24
C GLY A 237 18.98 3.16 24.57
N ALA A 238 19.42 4.11 25.39
CA ALA A 238 19.89 3.88 26.73
C ALA A 238 19.44 5.03 27.64
N GLU A 239 19.14 4.72 28.88
CA GLU A 239 18.72 5.66 29.92
C GLU A 239 19.55 5.41 31.18
N ILE A 240 19.92 6.50 31.87
CA ILE A 240 20.60 6.44 33.18
C ILE A 240 19.51 6.40 34.25
N ARG A 241 19.54 5.38 35.11
CA ARG A 241 18.65 5.26 36.27
C ARG A 241 19.38 5.84 37.50
N PHE A 242 18.77 6.81 38.17
CA PHE A 242 19.29 7.44 39.40
C PHE A 242 18.53 6.94 40.62
#